data_AF-A0A519MHI8-F1
#
_entry.id   AF-A0A519MHI8-F1
#
_cell.length_a   1.000
_cell.length_b   1.000
_cell.length_c   1.000
_cell.angle_alpha   90.00
_cell.angle_beta   90.00
_cell.angle_gamma   90.00
#
_symmetry.space_group_name_H-M   'P 1'
#
loop_
_entity.id
_entity.type
_entity.pdbx_description
1 polymer ?
#
loop_
_entity_poly.entity_id
_entity_poly.type
_entity_poly.pdbx_seq_one_letter_code
_entity_poly.pdbx_strand_id
1 'polypeptide(L)' 'MAVLAALHPGTVDSALSAPFRGAEIGRLAEEAAADLLRVLDGLSAEATGGFYAYSGEELPW' A
#
# COMPACT_ATOMS: atom_id res chain seq x y z
N MET A 1 16.97 1.73 -14.01
CA MET A 1 16.42 0.49 -13.40
C MET A 1 14.92 0.67 -13.22
N ALA A 2 14.18 -0.43 -13.16
CA ALA A 2 12.75 -0.45 -12.88
C ALA A 2 12.46 -1.54 -11.83
N VAL A 3 11.36 -1.38 -11.09
CA VAL A 3 10.85 -2.35 -10.13
C VAL A 3 9.38 -2.63 -10.44
N LEU A 4 8.95 -3.87 -10.24
CA LEU A 4 7.55 -4.27 -10.32
C LEU A 4 7.17 -4.94 -9.00
N ALA A 5 6.23 -4.36 -8.26
CA ALA A 5 5.81 -4.84 -6.94
C ALA A 5 4.28 -4.72 -6.77
N ALA A 6 3.72 -5.56 -5.92
CA ALA A 6 2.36 -5.39 -5.40
C ALA A 6 2.40 -4.58 -4.09
N LEU A 7 1.39 -3.73 -3.88
CA LEU A 7 1.33 -2.86 -2.69
C LEU A 7 -0.03 -2.96 -2.02
N HIS A 8 -0.02 -3.19 -0.70
CA HIS A 8 -1.22 -3.18 0.13
C HIS A 8 -1.35 -1.81 0.82
N PRO A 9 -2.35 -0.98 0.47
CA PRO A 9 -2.53 0.35 1.05
C PRO A 9 -3.05 0.32 2.50
N GLY A 10 -3.39 -0.85 3.04
CA GLY A 10 -4.23 -0.93 4.24
C GLY A 10 -5.71 -0.73 3.87
N THR A 11 -6.57 -0.67 4.88
CA THR A 11 -7.98 -0.29 4.67
C THR A 11 -8.05 1.21 4.41
N VAL A 12 -8.40 1.62 3.19
CA VAL A 12 -8.52 3.03 2.81
C VAL A 12 -9.97 3.45 2.84
N ASP A 13 -10.29 4.55 3.53
CA ASP A 13 -11.62 5.16 3.48
C ASP A 13 -11.98 5.51 2.02
N SER A 14 -12.88 4.72 1.47
CA SER A 14 -13.20 4.69 0.04
C SER A 14 -14.53 3.97 -0.17
N ALA A 15 -15.16 4.19 -1.33
CA ALA A 15 -16.41 3.51 -1.69
C ALA A 15 -16.29 1.97 -1.65
N LEU A 16 -15.11 1.42 -1.97
CA LEU A 16 -14.85 -0.01 -1.92
C LEU A 16 -14.90 -0.57 -0.48
N SER A 17 -14.35 0.19 0.47
CA SER A 17 -14.24 -0.21 1.88
C SER A 17 -15.45 0.19 2.74
N ALA A 18 -16.33 1.04 2.24
CA ALA A 18 -17.52 1.53 2.94
C ALA A 18 -18.39 0.42 3.57
N PRO A 19 -18.73 -0.70 2.88
CA PRO A 19 -19.51 -1.78 3.49
C PRO A 19 -18.75 -2.55 4.59
N PHE A 20 -17.44 -2.32 4.73
CA PHE A 20 -16.55 -2.96 5.70
C PHE A 20 -16.06 -1.98 6.77
N ARG A 21 -16.85 -0.95 7.08
CA ARG A 21 -16.54 0.10 8.07
C ARG A 21 -15.34 0.98 7.69
N GLY A 22 -15.03 1.10 6.40
CA GLY A 22 -13.92 1.92 5.90
C GLY A 22 -13.93 3.37 6.39
N ALA A 23 -15.10 3.98 6.56
CA ALA A 23 -15.20 5.34 7.11
C ALA A 23 -14.84 5.44 8.61
N GLU A 24 -14.87 4.33 9.35
CA GLU A 24 -14.57 4.29 10.79
C GLU A 24 -13.15 3.81 11.11
N ILE A 25 -12.68 2.81 10.36
CA ILE A 25 -11.39 2.13 10.60
C ILE A 25 -10.37 2.39 9.50
N GLY A 26 -10.81 2.95 8.38
CA GLY A 26 -9.97 3.22 7.24
C GLY A 26 -9.18 4.49 7.42
N ARG A 27 -8.01 4.51 6.78
CA ARG A 27 -7.10 5.64 6.72
C ARG A 27 -7.43 6.50 5.50
N LEU A 28 -7.07 7.78 5.54
CA LEU A 28 -7.36 8.73 4.47
C LEU A 28 -6.68 8.31 3.15
N ALA A 29 -7.37 8.51 2.03
CA ALA A 29 -6.85 8.12 0.71
C ALA A 29 -5.54 8.83 0.35
N GLU A 30 -5.41 10.11 0.70
CA GLU A 30 -4.19 10.88 0.45
C GLU A 30 -3.00 10.35 1.26
N GLU A 31 -3.20 9.98 2.52
CA GLU A 31 -2.17 9.38 3.37
C GLU A 31 -1.76 7.99 2.84
N ALA A 32 -2.74 7.18 2.42
CA ALA A 32 -2.48 5.88 1.84
C ALA A 32 -1.64 5.98 0.56
N ALA A 33 -1.99 6.90 -0.34
CA ALA A 33 -1.23 7.14 -1.55
C ALA A 33 0.19 7.64 -1.25
N ALA A 34 0.35 8.59 -0.32
CA ALA A 34 1.65 9.12 0.07
C ALA A 34 2.57 8.03 0.64
N ASP A 35 2.04 7.14 1.50
CA ASP A 35 2.82 6.01 2.01
C ASP A 35 3.21 5.01 0.92
N LEU A 36 2.29 4.69 0.00
CA LEU A 36 2.61 3.78 -1.10
C LEU A 36 3.72 4.34 -2.00
N LEU A 37 3.70 5.65 -2.28
CA LEU A 37 4.77 6.31 -3.03
C LEU A 37 6.09 6.26 -2.25
N ARG A 38 6.06 6.52 -0.94
CA ARG A 38 7.25 6.40 -0.07
C ARG A 38 7.83 4.98 -0.07
N VAL A 39 6.99 3.95 -0.07
CA VAL A 39 7.44 2.56 -0.18
C VAL A 39 8.10 2.34 -1.54
N LEU A 40 7.47 2.74 -2.65
CA LEU A 40 8.05 2.63 -4.00
C LEU A 40 9.41 3.33 -4.13
N ASP A 41 9.55 4.54 -3.57
CA ASP A 41 10.81 5.31 -3.59
C ASP A 41 11.95 4.60 -2.84
N GLY A 42 11.63 3.70 -1.91
CA GLY A 42 12.59 2.90 -1.15
C GLY A 42 12.95 1.55 -1.77
N LEU A 43 12.24 1.10 -2.81
CA LEU A 43 12.48 -0.22 -3.41
C LEU A 43 13.58 -0.17 -4.47
N SER A 44 14.44 -1.18 -4.45
CA SER A 44 15.44 -1.43 -5.50
C SER A 44 14.92 -2.44 -6.53
N ALA A 45 15.63 -2.64 -7.65
CA ALA A 45 15.17 -3.58 -8.68
C ALA A 45 15.13 -5.04 -8.20
N GLU A 46 15.97 -5.38 -7.21
CA GLU A 46 16.02 -6.70 -6.57
C GLU A 46 14.71 -7.05 -5.82
N ALA A 47 13.92 -6.04 -5.44
CA ALA A 47 12.60 -6.22 -4.83
C ALA A 47 11.49 -6.59 -5.85
N THR A 48 11.83 -6.72 -7.13
CA THR A 48 10.86 -7.08 -8.17
C THR A 48 10.19 -8.42 -7.86
N GLY A 49 8.85 -8.44 -7.89
CA GLY A 49 8.02 -9.60 -7.55
C GLY A 49 7.61 -9.66 -6.07
N GLY A 50 8.06 -8.71 -5.23
CA GLY A 50 7.66 -8.60 -3.84
C GLY A 50 6.24 -8.03 -3.65
N PHE A 51 5.70 -8.25 -2.46
CA PHE A 51 4.44 -7.71 -1.99
C PHE A 51 4.67 -6.94 -0.68
N TYR A 52 4.27 -5.67 -0.61
CA TYR A 52 4.60 -4.81 0.54
C TYR A 52 3.37 -4.08 1.07
N ALA A 53 3.29 -3.93 2.40
CA ALA A 53 2.33 -3.04 3.03
C ALA A 53 2.79 -1.57 2.94
N TYR A 54 1.85 -0.65 3.14
CA TYR A 54 2.10 0.79 3.27
C TYR A 54 3.13 1.16 4.36
N SER A 55 3.32 0.30 5.37
CA SER A 55 4.35 0.46 6.41
C SER A 55 5.77 0.22 5.87
N GLY A 56 5.92 -0.39 4.68
CA GLY A 56 7.17 -0.90 4.13
C GLY A 56 7.47 -2.35 4.53
N GLU A 57 6.61 -2.99 5.32
CA GLU A 57 6.72 -4.41 5.65
C GLU A 57 6.50 -5.27 4.41
N GLU A 58 7.38 -6.25 4.19
CA GLU A 58 7.19 -7.29 3.18
C GLU A 58 6.14 -8.30 3.66
N LEU A 59 5.15 -8.57 2.82
CA LEU A 59 4.02 -9.46 3.12
C LEU A 59 4.22 -10.81 2.44
N PRO A 60 3.70 -11.89 3.03
CA PRO A 60 3.55 -13.15 2.32
C PRO A 60 2.48 -13.05 1.22
N TRP A 61 2.61 -13.88 0.19
CA TRP A 61 1.57 -14.12 -0.82
C TRP A 61 0.41 -14.96 -0.27
#